data_AF-A0AAU3Q7S7-F1
#
_entry.id   AF-A0AAU3Q7S7-F1
#
_cell.length_a   1.000
_cell.length_b   1.000
_cell.length_c   1.000
_cell.angle_alpha   90.00
_cell.angle_beta   90.00
_cell.angle_gamma   90.00
#
_symmetry.space_group_name_H-M   'P 1'
#
loop_
_entity.id
_entity.type
_entity.pdbx_description
1 polymer ?
#
loop_
_entity_poly.entity_id
_entity_poly.type
_entity_poly.pdbx_seq_one_letter_code
_entity_poly.pdbx_strand_id
1 'polypeptide(L)'
;MTESAEGITEDVDRVLGGGLRLTAGRFGFRFADQRWDWSDEVAAMHGYALGEALPTTELLLSHKHPEDRDHVAAVIADAVANGQAFCSRHRIVDIAGTAHEVIVLADQLLEDGVVVGTAGYYIDLTDARDEEQRRAVEQQDAGPPEARAAIEQAKGILRYVYRITDDQAFDVLRWRSQETNTKLRDLAAQLLIDLDTLPGPAAHVQTRFDHLLLTVHERIGARGE
;
A
#
# COMPACT_ATOMS: atom_id res chain seq x y z
N MET A 1 -38.98 9.37 -14.39
CA MET A 1 -39.02 10.14 -13.13
C MET A 1 -37.64 9.99 -12.53
N THR A 2 -37.01 11.13 -12.38
CA THR A 2 -35.63 11.43 -11.97
C THR A 2 -35.36 11.10 -10.49
N GLU A 3 -34.08 11.17 -10.10
CA GLU A 3 -33.45 10.90 -8.76
C GLU A 3 -33.01 9.44 -8.55
N SER A 4 -31.74 9.09 -8.28
CA SER A 4 -30.54 9.89 -8.00
C SER A 4 -29.27 9.11 -8.38
N ALA A 5 -28.42 9.75 -9.17
CA ALA A 5 -27.01 9.44 -9.32
C ALA A 5 -26.26 10.37 -8.36
N GLU A 6 -26.04 9.93 -7.12
CA GLU A 6 -25.28 10.63 -6.09
C GLU A 6 -25.00 9.62 -4.98
N GLY A 7 -23.74 9.22 -4.79
CA GLY A 7 -23.44 8.23 -3.74
C GLY A 7 -22.02 7.67 -3.65
N ILE A 8 -20.99 8.30 -4.23
CA ILE A 8 -19.58 8.05 -3.83
C ILE A 8 -18.75 9.36 -3.81
N THR A 9 -19.42 10.51 -3.70
CA THR A 9 -18.77 11.82 -3.48
C THR A 9 -19.36 12.43 -2.23
N GLU A 10 -18.70 12.22 -1.09
CA GLU A 10 -18.58 13.10 0.09
C GLU A 10 -18.26 12.29 1.36
N ASP A 11 -17.52 12.95 2.26
CA ASP A 11 -16.90 12.47 3.52
C ASP A 11 -15.65 11.59 3.34
N VAL A 12 -14.47 11.92 3.89
CA VAL A 12 -14.22 12.34 5.28
C VAL A 12 -13.00 13.26 5.40
N ASP A 13 -13.28 14.46 5.89
CA ASP A 13 -12.70 15.12 7.07
C ASP A 13 -11.17 15.18 7.30
N ARG A 14 -10.72 16.43 7.37
CA ARG A 14 -9.37 16.85 7.79
C ARG A 14 -9.24 16.68 9.31
N VAL A 15 -8.84 15.50 9.76
CA VAL A 15 -8.50 15.26 11.18
C VAL A 15 -7.10 15.82 11.49
N LEU A 16 -7.07 17.04 12.05
CA LEU A 16 -5.88 17.61 12.68
C LEU A 16 -5.65 16.93 14.04
N GLY A 17 -4.99 15.77 14.01
CA GLY A 17 -4.32 15.15 15.16
C GLY A 17 -2.82 15.12 14.89
N GLY A 18 -2.03 15.78 15.72
CA GLY A 18 -0.57 15.81 15.56
C GLY A 18 0.05 14.41 15.69
N GLY A 19 0.72 13.94 14.64
CA GLY A 19 1.56 12.73 14.68
C GLY A 19 1.58 11.98 13.35
N LEU A 20 2.68 12.17 12.59
CA LEU A 20 3.12 11.47 11.36
C LEU A 20 2.02 11.13 10.34
N ARG A 21 2.04 11.82 9.19
CA ARG A 21 1.18 11.49 8.06
C ARG A 21 2.05 10.85 6.98
N LEU A 22 1.96 9.53 6.82
CA LEU A 22 2.19 8.99 5.49
C LEU A 22 1.24 9.72 4.55
N THR A 23 1.76 10.24 3.45
CA THR A 23 0.88 10.74 2.40
C THR A 23 0.27 9.51 1.75
N ALA A 24 -1.04 9.36 1.87
CA ALA A 24 -1.79 8.31 1.22
C ALA A 24 -2.88 8.95 0.37
N GLY A 25 -3.00 8.50 -0.87
CA GLY A 25 -3.99 9.03 -1.82
C GLY A 25 -4.78 7.91 -2.45
N ARG A 26 -6.07 8.15 -2.66
CA ARG A 26 -6.96 7.17 -3.30
C ARG A 26 -6.82 7.25 -4.81
N PHE A 27 -6.90 6.11 -5.46
CA PHE A 27 -7.07 6.06 -6.90
C PHE A 27 -8.18 5.07 -7.29
N GLY A 28 -8.74 5.29 -8.47
CA GLY A 28 -9.62 4.37 -9.18
C GLY A 28 -9.22 4.28 -10.64
N PHE A 29 -9.41 3.10 -11.23
CA PHE A 29 -9.25 2.87 -12.65
C PHE A 29 -10.40 2.03 -13.17
N ARG A 30 -11.18 2.58 -14.09
CA ARG A 30 -12.34 1.92 -14.72
C ARG A 30 -11.93 1.30 -16.05
N PHE A 31 -12.27 0.02 -16.25
CA PHE A 31 -11.82 -0.73 -17.43
C PHE A 31 -12.56 -0.35 -18.71
N ALA A 32 -13.85 -0.05 -18.61
CA ALA A 32 -14.71 0.18 -19.78
C ALA A 32 -14.28 1.40 -20.61
N ASP A 33 -13.86 2.47 -19.95
CA ASP A 33 -13.46 3.74 -20.56
C ASP A 33 -11.97 4.08 -20.30
N GLN A 34 -11.23 3.17 -19.65
CA GLN A 34 -9.84 3.37 -19.22
C GLN A 34 -9.63 4.69 -18.46
N ARG A 35 -10.63 5.07 -17.66
CA ARG A 35 -10.60 6.32 -16.90
C ARG A 35 -9.90 6.12 -15.57
N TRP A 36 -8.97 7.02 -15.28
CA TRP A 36 -8.37 7.15 -13.97
C TRP A 36 -9.09 8.21 -13.15
N ASP A 37 -9.12 7.97 -11.85
CA ASP A 37 -9.56 8.90 -10.82
C ASP A 37 -8.46 8.95 -9.76
N TRP A 38 -7.90 10.14 -9.51
CA TRP A 38 -6.83 10.35 -8.55
C TRP A 38 -7.32 11.36 -7.52
N SER A 39 -7.12 11.05 -6.24
CA SER A 39 -7.28 12.04 -5.20
C SER A 39 -6.19 13.11 -5.29
N ASP A 40 -6.43 14.22 -4.59
CA ASP A 40 -5.50 15.35 -4.55
C ASP A 40 -4.13 14.96 -3.98
N GLU A 41 -4.10 14.01 -3.05
CA GLU A 41 -2.87 13.46 -2.51
C GLU A 41 -2.09 12.67 -3.57
N VAL A 42 -2.76 11.89 -4.42
CA VAL A 42 -2.08 11.20 -5.54
C VAL A 42 -1.53 12.22 -6.53
N ALA A 43 -2.31 13.24 -6.86
CA ALA A 43 -1.86 14.33 -7.73
C ALA A 43 -0.62 15.04 -7.13
N ALA A 44 -0.65 15.34 -5.83
CA ALA A 44 0.44 15.97 -5.11
C ALA A 44 1.71 15.10 -5.05
N MET A 45 1.58 13.78 -4.87
CA MET A 45 2.72 12.85 -4.96
C MET A 45 3.41 12.88 -6.33
N HIS A 46 2.66 13.16 -7.40
CA HIS A 46 3.19 13.33 -8.75
C HIS A 46 3.63 14.78 -9.02
N GLY A 47 3.45 15.69 -8.05
CA GLY A 47 3.85 17.10 -8.09
C GLY A 47 2.85 18.04 -8.75
N TYR A 48 1.62 17.60 -9.02
CA TYR A 48 0.55 18.45 -9.57
C TYR A 48 -0.15 19.24 -8.47
N ALA A 49 -0.61 20.46 -8.81
CA ALA A 49 -1.50 21.20 -7.93
C ALA A 49 -2.93 20.64 -7.96
N LEU A 50 -3.73 21.06 -6.98
CA LEU A 50 -5.12 20.66 -6.82
C LEU A 50 -5.93 20.85 -8.11
N GLY A 51 -6.50 19.77 -8.64
CA GLY A 51 -7.32 19.79 -9.85
C GLY A 51 -6.57 20.01 -11.18
N GLU A 52 -5.24 20.08 -11.17
CA GLU A 52 -4.45 20.22 -12.41
C GLU A 52 -4.15 18.87 -13.09
N ALA A 53 -4.14 17.79 -12.31
CA ALA A 53 -3.90 16.45 -12.85
C ALA A 53 -5.12 15.97 -13.66
N LEU A 54 -4.91 15.66 -14.93
CA LEU A 54 -5.84 14.90 -15.75
C LEU A 54 -5.29 13.48 -15.91
N PRO A 55 -5.63 12.56 -14.98
CA PRO A 55 -4.98 11.28 -14.91
C PRO A 55 -5.35 10.43 -16.12
N THR A 56 -4.32 9.96 -16.83
CA THR A 56 -4.41 9.02 -17.94
C THR A 56 -3.39 7.91 -17.73
N THR A 57 -3.56 6.77 -18.39
CA THR A 57 -2.56 5.69 -18.35
C THR A 57 -1.20 6.19 -18.85
N GLU A 58 -1.19 7.05 -19.89
CA GLU A 58 0.04 7.65 -20.39
C GLU A 58 0.72 8.55 -19.34
N LEU A 59 -0.05 9.38 -18.63
CA LEU A 59 0.45 10.22 -17.54
C LEU A 59 1.01 9.38 -16.39
N LEU A 60 0.29 8.32 -15.99
CA LEU A 60 0.73 7.41 -14.94
C LEU A 60 2.07 6.76 -15.31
N LEU A 61 2.22 6.33 -16.57
CA LEU A 61 3.43 5.67 -17.08
C LEU A 61 4.59 6.63 -17.30
N SER A 62 4.34 7.91 -17.60
CA SER A 62 5.40 8.92 -17.73
C SER A 62 6.11 9.20 -16.41
N HIS A 63 5.42 8.99 -15.29
CA HIS A 63 5.95 9.15 -13.93
C HIS A 63 6.57 7.85 -13.38
N LYS A 64 6.56 6.74 -14.13
CA LYS A 64 7.25 5.52 -13.68
C LYS A 64 8.74 5.65 -13.95
N HIS A 65 9.54 5.09 -13.04
CA HIS A 65 10.96 4.92 -13.29
C HIS A 65 11.17 4.15 -14.62
N PRO A 66 12.14 4.53 -15.47
CA PRO A 66 12.32 3.90 -16.78
C PRO A 66 12.46 2.38 -16.75
N GLU A 67 13.09 1.84 -15.71
CA GLU A 67 13.25 0.38 -15.50
C GLU A 67 11.94 -0.32 -15.16
N ASP A 68 10.99 0.39 -14.54
CA ASP A 68 9.74 -0.18 -14.02
C ASP A 68 8.57 0.02 -15.01
N ARG A 69 8.72 0.93 -15.97
CA ARG A 69 7.64 1.39 -16.87
C ARG A 69 7.02 0.26 -17.69
N ASP A 70 7.85 -0.55 -18.36
CA ASP A 70 7.35 -1.63 -19.24
C ASP A 70 6.66 -2.73 -18.45
N HIS A 71 7.20 -3.05 -17.27
CA HIS A 71 6.60 -4.02 -16.36
C HIS A 71 5.23 -3.55 -15.87
N VAL A 72 5.13 -2.31 -15.41
CA VAL A 72 3.86 -1.75 -14.93
C VAL A 72 2.83 -1.64 -16.05
N ALA A 73 3.23 -1.26 -17.26
CA ALA A 73 2.34 -1.23 -18.41
C ALA A 73 1.76 -2.63 -18.72
N ALA A 74 2.59 -3.67 -18.66
CA ALA A 74 2.14 -5.05 -18.84
C ALA A 74 1.16 -5.49 -17.74
N VAL A 75 1.43 -5.15 -16.48
CA VAL A 75 0.54 -5.45 -15.35
C VAL A 75 -0.82 -4.76 -15.49
N ILE A 76 -0.84 -3.49 -15.91
CA ILE A 76 -2.10 -2.76 -16.15
C ILE A 76 -2.87 -3.40 -17.32
N ALA A 77 -2.18 -3.78 -18.41
CA ALA A 77 -2.81 -4.42 -19.55
C ALA A 77 -3.41 -5.80 -19.17
N ASP A 78 -2.70 -6.57 -18.35
CA ASP A 78 -3.19 -7.86 -17.84
C ASP A 78 -4.39 -7.68 -16.90
N ALA A 79 -4.35 -6.68 -16.02
CA ALA A 79 -5.47 -6.31 -15.15
C ALA A 79 -6.73 -5.97 -15.96
N VAL A 80 -6.60 -5.21 -17.05
CA VAL A 80 -7.71 -4.89 -17.97
C VAL A 80 -8.24 -6.14 -18.67
N ALA A 81 -7.34 -7.01 -19.14
CA ALA A 81 -7.72 -8.21 -19.90
C ALA A 81 -8.40 -9.28 -19.04
N ASN A 82 -7.94 -9.44 -17.79
CA ASN A 82 -8.33 -10.54 -16.90
C ASN A 82 -9.23 -10.10 -15.73
N GLY A 83 -9.48 -8.79 -15.56
CA GLY A 83 -10.26 -8.25 -14.46
C GLY A 83 -9.58 -8.44 -13.09
N GLN A 84 -8.25 -8.40 -13.04
CA GLN A 84 -7.49 -8.56 -11.80
C GLN A 84 -7.05 -7.22 -11.21
N ALA A 85 -7.03 -7.13 -9.88
CA ALA A 85 -6.42 -5.99 -9.21
C ALA A 85 -4.89 -6.03 -9.38
N PHE A 86 -4.27 -4.85 -9.48
CA PHE A 86 -2.82 -4.74 -9.51
C PHE A 86 -2.31 -4.16 -8.19
N CYS A 87 -1.29 -4.79 -7.62
CA CYS A 87 -0.56 -4.27 -6.47
C CYS A 87 0.92 -4.18 -6.85
N SER A 88 1.58 -3.11 -6.47
CA SER A 88 3.00 -2.93 -6.79
C SER A 88 3.71 -2.11 -5.72
N ARG A 89 4.99 -2.42 -5.51
CA ARG A 89 5.94 -1.49 -4.90
C ARG A 89 6.87 -1.02 -6.01
N HIS A 90 6.94 0.29 -6.23
CA HIS A 90 7.79 0.86 -7.27
C HIS A 90 8.16 2.31 -6.95
N ARG A 91 9.06 2.88 -7.76
CA ARG A 91 9.42 4.30 -7.68
C ARG A 91 8.58 5.11 -8.65
N ILE A 92 7.99 6.20 -8.17
CA ILE A 92 7.43 7.24 -9.04
C ILE A 92 8.39 8.42 -9.08
N VAL A 93 8.39 9.15 -10.18
CA VAL A 93 9.17 10.38 -10.35
C VAL A 93 8.17 11.52 -10.53
N ASP A 94 8.23 12.52 -9.66
CA ASP A 94 7.37 13.70 -9.77
C ASP A 94 7.82 14.64 -10.91
N ILE A 95 7.02 15.67 -11.20
CA ILE A 95 7.35 16.67 -12.24
C ILE A 95 8.65 17.47 -11.94
N ALA A 96 9.13 17.47 -10.69
CA ALA A 96 10.39 18.09 -10.30
C ALA A 96 11.59 17.13 -10.45
N GLY A 97 11.35 15.87 -10.83
CA GLY A 97 12.38 14.84 -10.98
C GLY A 97 12.74 14.13 -9.67
N THR A 98 12.01 14.36 -8.58
CA THR A 98 12.22 13.69 -7.31
C THR A 98 11.62 12.29 -7.37
N ALA A 99 12.40 11.28 -6.99
CA ALA A 99 11.91 9.92 -6.89
C ALA A 99 11.25 9.69 -5.53
N HIS A 100 10.03 9.14 -5.54
CA HIS A 100 9.29 8.72 -4.36
C HIS A 100 9.14 7.20 -4.36
N GLU A 101 9.43 6.56 -3.22
CA GLU A 101 9.09 5.15 -3.01
C GLU A 101 7.62 5.02 -2.65
N VAL A 102 6.84 4.29 -3.45
CA VAL A 102 5.41 4.09 -3.18
C VAL A 102 5.05 2.62 -3.14
N ILE A 103 4.05 2.30 -2.33
CA ILE A 103 3.28 1.06 -2.47
C ILE A 103 1.87 1.37 -2.96
N VAL A 104 1.37 0.51 -3.83
CA VAL A 104 0.01 0.54 -4.34
C VAL A 104 -0.73 -0.65 -3.76
N LEU A 105 -1.71 -0.35 -2.91
CA LEU A 105 -2.62 -1.33 -2.34
C LEU A 105 -3.95 -1.21 -3.09
N ALA A 106 -4.35 -2.22 -3.84
CA ALA A 106 -5.58 -2.16 -4.62
C ALA A 106 -6.33 -3.48 -4.64
N ASP A 107 -7.63 -3.38 -4.87
CA ASP A 107 -8.51 -4.52 -5.09
C ASP A 107 -9.48 -4.23 -6.25
N GLN A 108 -10.24 -5.24 -6.65
CA GLN A 108 -11.25 -5.12 -7.70
C GLN A 108 -12.32 -4.10 -7.29
N LEU A 109 -12.62 -3.19 -8.22
CA LEU A 109 -13.79 -2.33 -8.13
C LEU A 109 -15.00 -3.10 -8.68
N LEU A 110 -15.98 -3.36 -7.81
CA LEU A 110 -17.19 -4.11 -8.13
C LEU A 110 -18.39 -3.17 -8.21
N GLU A 111 -19.19 -3.27 -9.27
CA GLU A 111 -20.53 -2.67 -9.39
C GLU A 111 -21.53 -3.80 -9.67
N ASP A 112 -22.55 -3.94 -8.81
CA ASP A 112 -23.55 -5.03 -8.88
C ASP A 112 -22.95 -6.46 -9.00
N GLY A 113 -21.80 -6.68 -8.35
CA GLY A 113 -21.08 -7.96 -8.38
C GLY A 113 -20.26 -8.22 -9.65
N VAL A 114 -20.18 -7.23 -10.55
CA VAL A 114 -19.36 -7.28 -11.77
C VAL A 114 -18.09 -6.46 -11.55
N VAL A 115 -16.95 -7.01 -11.92
CA VAL A 115 -15.68 -6.28 -11.88
C VAL A 115 -15.67 -5.23 -12.99
N VAL A 116 -15.68 -3.95 -12.58
CA VAL A 116 -15.68 -2.79 -13.50
C VAL A 116 -14.35 -2.05 -13.51
N GLY A 117 -13.42 -2.40 -12.63
CA GLY A 117 -12.14 -1.71 -12.50
C GLY A 117 -11.28 -2.19 -11.35
N THR A 118 -10.36 -1.32 -10.95
CA THR A 118 -9.49 -1.46 -9.79
C THR A 118 -9.55 -0.18 -8.97
N ALA A 119 -9.61 -0.29 -7.64
CA ALA A 119 -9.54 0.86 -6.75
C ALA A 119 -8.60 0.57 -5.59
N GLY A 120 -7.94 1.61 -5.09
CA GLY A 120 -6.92 1.42 -4.07
C GLY A 120 -6.30 2.71 -3.57
N TYR A 121 -5.14 2.56 -2.97
CA TYR A 121 -4.36 3.62 -2.38
C TYR A 121 -2.92 3.59 -2.86
N TYR A 122 -2.38 4.77 -3.16
CA TYR A 122 -0.95 5.03 -3.15
C TYR A 122 -0.55 5.41 -1.73
N ILE A 123 0.53 4.83 -1.24
CA ILE A 123 1.14 5.20 0.04
C ILE A 123 2.58 5.56 -0.24
N ASP A 124 2.92 6.81 0.04
CA ASP A 124 4.28 7.34 -0.09
C ASP A 124 5.11 6.95 1.14
N LEU A 125 6.19 6.22 0.89
CA LEU A 125 7.12 5.70 1.87
C LEU A 125 8.43 6.51 1.94
N THR A 126 8.52 7.60 1.19
CA THR A 126 9.72 8.45 1.07
C THR A 126 10.00 9.26 2.33
N ASP A 127 9.10 9.24 3.31
CA ASP A 127 9.21 10.09 4.49
C ASP A 127 10.37 9.64 5.41
N ALA A 128 11.44 10.43 5.34
CA ALA A 128 12.62 10.35 6.18
C ALA A 128 12.44 11.29 7.37
N ARG A 129 11.87 10.80 8.48
CA ARG A 129 11.86 11.52 9.76
C ARG A 129 12.49 10.71 10.87
N ASP A 130 12.92 11.42 11.91
CA ASP A 130 13.69 10.92 13.05
C ASP A 130 13.09 9.64 13.65
N GLU A 131 13.91 8.59 13.66
CA GLU A 131 13.71 7.31 14.34
C GLU A 131 13.12 7.47 15.75
N GLU A 132 13.56 8.49 16.49
CA GLU A 132 13.13 8.74 17.87
C GLU A 132 11.64 9.08 17.95
N GLN A 133 11.11 9.87 17.02
CA GLN A 133 9.70 10.22 16.98
C GLN A 133 8.85 9.01 16.61
N ARG A 134 9.32 8.16 15.69
CA ARG A 134 8.63 6.90 15.33
C ARG A 134 8.55 5.96 16.53
N ARG A 135 9.66 5.74 17.22
CA ARG A 135 9.70 4.88 18.43
C ARG A 135 8.79 5.36 19.55
N ALA A 136 8.66 6.67 19.74
CA ALA A 136 7.75 7.23 20.74
C ALA A 136 6.28 6.94 20.40
N VAL A 137 5.92 7.08 19.12
CA VAL A 137 4.56 6.77 18.62
C VAL A 137 4.27 5.27 18.70
N GLU A 138 5.20 4.42 18.26
CA GLU A 138 5.08 2.97 18.39
C GLU A 138 4.83 2.57 19.85
N GLN A 139 5.58 3.13 20.80
CA GLN A 139 5.40 2.84 22.22
C GLN A 139 4.05 3.30 22.79
N GLN A 140 3.49 4.40 22.28
CA GLN A 140 2.18 4.90 22.67
C GLN A 140 1.06 3.99 22.14
N ASP A 141 1.19 3.52 20.90
CA ASP A 141 0.23 2.63 20.25
C ASP A 141 0.37 1.16 20.74
N ALA A 142 1.55 0.83 21.28
CA ALA A 142 1.90 -0.46 21.87
C ALA A 142 1.17 -0.68 23.21
N GLY A 143 -0.02 -1.29 23.11
CA GLY A 143 -0.83 -1.75 24.25
C GLY A 143 -0.19 -2.89 25.07
N PRO A 144 -0.99 -3.80 25.66
CA PRO A 144 -0.50 -4.97 26.39
C PRO A 144 0.46 -5.83 25.55
N PRO A 145 1.29 -6.70 26.18
CA PRO A 145 2.26 -7.55 25.48
C PRO A 145 1.66 -8.34 24.30
N GLU A 146 0.42 -8.82 24.42
CA GLU A 146 -0.28 -9.56 23.38
C GLU A 146 -0.58 -8.67 22.16
N ALA A 147 -1.00 -7.43 22.40
CA ALA A 147 -1.25 -6.45 21.33
C ALA A 147 0.05 -6.08 20.62
N ARG A 148 1.17 -5.96 21.36
CA ARG A 148 2.50 -5.72 20.78
C ARG A 148 2.92 -6.88 19.89
N ALA A 149 2.73 -8.12 20.35
CA ALA A 149 3.05 -9.31 19.56
C ALA A 149 2.28 -9.34 18.23
N ALA A 150 0.98 -9.02 18.25
CA ALA A 150 0.18 -8.97 17.03
C ALA A 150 0.67 -7.90 16.04
N ILE A 151 1.00 -6.69 16.53
CA ILE A 151 1.55 -5.61 15.69
C ILE A 151 2.89 -6.03 15.08
N GLU A 152 3.81 -6.60 15.87
CA GLU A 152 5.13 -7.05 15.39
C GLU A 152 5.03 -8.19 14.37
N GLN A 153 4.12 -9.14 14.57
CA GLN A 153 3.86 -10.21 13.59
C GLN A 153 3.30 -9.64 12.27
N ALA A 154 2.32 -8.74 12.36
CA ALA A 154 1.76 -8.06 11.20
C ALA A 154 2.84 -7.26 10.43
N LYS A 155 3.70 -6.51 11.13
CA LYS A 155 4.86 -5.82 10.53
C LYS A 155 5.75 -6.81 9.79
N GLY A 156 6.10 -7.94 10.40
CA GLY A 156 6.90 -9.00 9.77
C GLY A 156 6.31 -9.51 8.46
N ILE A 157 4.99 -9.72 8.41
CA ILE A 157 4.27 -10.13 7.19
C ILE A 157 4.34 -9.05 6.12
N LEU A 158 4.04 -7.79 6.46
CA LEU A 158 4.09 -6.68 5.51
C LEU A 158 5.49 -6.48 4.93
N ARG A 159 6.54 -6.61 5.75
CA ARG A 159 7.94 -6.57 5.30
C ARG A 159 8.24 -7.69 4.31
N TYR A 160 7.70 -8.89 4.51
CA TYR A 160 7.91 -9.99 3.59
C TYR A 160 7.16 -9.77 2.26
N VAL A 161 5.87 -9.41 2.35
CA VAL A 161 4.97 -9.25 1.18
C VAL A 161 5.36 -8.03 0.35
N TYR A 162 5.50 -6.86 0.97
CA TYR A 162 5.76 -5.59 0.29
C TYR A 162 7.25 -5.24 0.21
N ARG A 163 8.13 -6.04 0.83
CA ARG A 163 9.60 -5.86 0.82
C ARG A 163 10.06 -4.55 1.48
N ILE A 164 9.21 -3.95 2.30
CA ILE A 164 9.41 -2.65 2.96
C ILE A 164 10.24 -2.79 4.25
N THR A 165 10.71 -1.65 4.79
CA THR A 165 11.37 -1.61 6.10
C THR A 165 10.36 -1.86 7.22
N ASP A 166 10.89 -2.07 8.44
CA ASP A 166 10.06 -2.26 9.63
C ASP A 166 9.20 -1.03 9.95
N ASP A 167 9.82 0.14 9.93
CA ASP A 167 9.15 1.43 10.07
C ASP A 167 8.03 1.63 9.04
N GLN A 168 8.33 1.38 7.76
CA GLN A 168 7.35 1.52 6.68
C GLN A 168 6.17 0.57 6.91
N ALA A 169 6.41 -0.64 7.41
CA ALA A 169 5.35 -1.58 7.73
C ALA A 169 4.47 -1.11 8.90
N PHE A 170 5.07 -0.52 9.95
CA PHE A 170 4.30 0.07 11.05
C PHE A 170 3.46 1.26 10.56
N ASP A 171 4.06 2.15 9.77
CA ASP A 171 3.40 3.32 9.24
C ASP A 171 2.18 2.91 8.37
N VAL A 172 2.29 1.85 7.56
CA VAL A 172 1.16 1.31 6.77
C VAL A 172 0.02 0.81 7.65
N LEU A 173 0.31 0.07 8.74
CA LEU A 173 -0.73 -0.38 9.68
C LEU A 173 -1.40 0.82 10.37
N ARG A 174 -0.62 1.82 10.77
CA ARG A 174 -1.11 3.06 11.39
C ARG A 174 -2.00 3.85 10.44
N TRP A 175 -1.57 4.02 9.19
CA TRP A 175 -2.40 4.65 8.16
C TRP A 175 -3.74 3.93 8.03
N ARG A 176 -3.74 2.60 7.86
CA ARG A 176 -4.98 1.85 7.67
C ARG A 176 -5.89 1.92 8.91
N SER A 177 -5.29 1.92 10.10
CA SER A 177 -5.99 2.10 11.39
C SER A 177 -6.68 3.46 11.46
N GLN A 178 -6.02 4.54 11.04
CA GLN A 178 -6.59 5.89 11.02
C GLN A 178 -7.68 6.04 9.97
N GLU A 179 -7.42 5.57 8.74
CA GLU A 179 -8.36 5.60 7.61
C GLU A 179 -9.69 4.93 7.95
N THR A 180 -9.65 3.86 8.75
CA THR A 180 -10.84 3.08 9.13
C THR A 180 -11.33 3.38 10.54
N ASN A 181 -10.73 4.35 11.24
CA ASN A 181 -10.97 4.65 12.65
C ASN A 181 -11.02 3.38 13.54
N THR A 182 -10.14 2.43 13.26
CA THR A 182 -10.04 1.15 13.97
C THR A 182 -8.78 1.16 14.82
N LYS A 183 -8.81 0.60 16.03
CA LYS A 183 -7.61 0.57 16.88
C LYS A 183 -6.53 -0.28 16.21
N LEU A 184 -5.31 0.24 16.16
CA LEU A 184 -4.16 -0.42 15.50
C LEU A 184 -3.99 -1.89 15.88
N ARG A 185 -4.09 -2.19 17.18
CA ARG A 185 -3.97 -3.56 17.71
C ARG A 185 -5.09 -4.49 17.23
N ASP A 186 -6.31 -3.98 17.09
CA ASP A 186 -7.47 -4.78 16.69
C ASP A 186 -7.34 -5.07 15.18
N LEU A 187 -6.89 -4.07 14.41
CA LEU A 187 -6.55 -4.23 12.99
C LEU A 187 -5.42 -5.24 12.77
N ALA A 188 -4.33 -5.15 13.53
CA ALA A 188 -3.21 -6.08 13.41
C ALA A 188 -3.62 -7.52 13.77
N ALA A 189 -4.37 -7.69 14.86
CA ALA A 189 -4.88 -9.01 15.25
C ALA A 189 -5.83 -9.59 14.18
N GLN A 190 -6.74 -8.78 13.64
CA GLN A 190 -7.66 -9.23 12.60
C GLN A 190 -6.93 -9.61 11.31
N LEU A 191 -5.90 -8.85 10.90
CA LEU A 191 -5.07 -9.19 9.75
C LEU A 191 -4.43 -10.58 9.89
N LEU A 192 -3.97 -10.94 11.08
CA LEU A 192 -3.38 -12.26 11.34
C LEU A 192 -4.43 -13.38 11.27
N ILE A 193 -5.64 -13.14 11.78
CA ILE A 193 -6.76 -14.09 11.69
C ILE A 193 -7.14 -14.32 10.22
N ASP A 194 -7.26 -13.24 9.45
CA ASP A 194 -7.69 -13.33 8.05
C ASP A 194 -6.59 -13.93 7.16
N LEU A 195 -5.32 -13.81 7.55
CA LEU A 195 -4.21 -14.44 6.85
C LEU A 195 -4.36 -15.97 6.77
N ASP A 196 -4.91 -16.60 7.82
CA ASP A 196 -5.16 -18.05 7.84
C ASP A 196 -6.23 -18.50 6.83
N THR A 197 -7.02 -17.56 6.31
CA THR A 197 -8.02 -17.82 5.27
C THR A 197 -7.43 -17.78 3.86
N LEU A 198 -6.22 -17.22 3.70
CA LEU A 198 -5.55 -17.16 2.41
C LEU A 198 -5.00 -18.54 2.03
N PRO A 199 -4.96 -18.87 0.71
CA PRO A 199 -4.27 -20.07 0.28
C PRO A 199 -2.81 -20.03 0.70
N GLY A 200 -2.30 -21.16 1.19
CA GLY A 200 -0.91 -21.29 1.59
C GLY A 200 0.07 -20.99 0.44
N PRO A 201 1.35 -20.71 0.77
CA PRO A 201 2.34 -20.34 -0.23
C PRO A 201 2.56 -21.46 -1.25
N ALA A 202 2.86 -21.10 -2.49
CA ALA A 202 3.19 -22.06 -3.54
C ALA A 202 4.36 -22.98 -3.12
N ALA A 203 4.36 -24.23 -3.58
CA ALA A 203 5.34 -25.25 -3.17
C ALA A 203 6.81 -24.78 -3.34
N HIS A 204 7.11 -24.06 -4.41
CA HIS A 204 8.47 -23.53 -4.65
C HIS A 204 8.90 -22.45 -3.65
N VAL A 205 7.96 -21.75 -3.02
CA VAL A 205 8.23 -20.79 -1.95
C VAL A 205 8.50 -21.56 -0.67
N GLN A 206 7.69 -22.57 -0.37
CA GLN A 206 7.89 -23.46 0.78
C GLN A 206 9.26 -24.12 0.73
N THR A 207 9.65 -24.75 -0.39
CA THR A 207 10.98 -25.39 -0.52
C THR A 207 12.14 -24.42 -0.33
N ARG A 208 12.03 -23.18 -0.82
CA ARG A 208 13.05 -22.15 -0.60
C ARG A 208 13.11 -21.74 0.87
N PHE A 209 11.96 -21.65 1.53
CA PHE A 209 11.86 -21.36 2.96
C PHE A 209 12.41 -22.50 3.82
N ASP A 210 12.14 -23.76 3.46
CA ASP A 210 12.69 -24.95 4.14
C ASP A 210 14.22 -24.91 4.12
N HIS A 211 14.81 -24.64 2.95
CA HIS A 211 16.25 -24.49 2.85
C HIS A 211 16.79 -23.35 3.73
N LEU A 212 16.11 -22.20 3.76
CA LEU A 212 16.50 -21.09 4.64
C LEU A 212 16.45 -21.51 6.11
N LEU A 213 15.36 -22.12 6.56
CA LEU A 213 15.18 -22.55 7.95
C LEU A 213 16.22 -23.60 8.36
N LEU A 214 16.51 -24.55 7.48
CA LEU A 214 17.50 -25.60 7.72
C LEU A 214 18.94 -25.07 7.75
N THR A 215 19.24 -23.94 7.09
CA THR A 215 20.62 -23.42 6.97
C THR A 215 20.88 -22.10 7.69
N VAL A 216 19.85 -21.45 8.27
CA VAL A 216 20.00 -20.10 8.85
C VAL A 216 21.05 -20.05 9.97
N HIS A 217 21.15 -21.11 10.76
CA HIS A 217 22.10 -21.22 11.87
C HIS A 217 23.55 -21.22 11.39
N GLU A 218 23.86 -21.71 10.19
CA GLU A 218 25.21 -21.73 9.62
C GLU A 218 25.73 -20.31 9.33
N ARG A 219 24.84 -19.33 9.20
CA ARG A 219 25.17 -17.92 8.93
C ARG A 219 25.22 -17.07 10.19
N ILE A 220 24.84 -17.61 11.35
CA ILE A 220 24.92 -16.89 12.63
C ILE A 220 26.39 -16.85 13.06
N GLY A 221 26.98 -15.65 13.06
CA GLY A 221 28.40 -15.43 13.43
C GLY A 221 29.38 -15.33 12.26
N ALA A 222 28.97 -15.68 11.03
CA ALA A 222 29.84 -15.62 9.85
C ALA A 222 30.02 -14.21 9.22
N ARG A 223 29.34 -13.17 9.75
CA ARG A 223 29.44 -11.77 9.30
C ARG A 223 30.44 -10.92 10.11
N GLY A 224 31.40 -11.56 10.75
CA GLY A 224 32.38 -10.91 11.63
C GLY A 224 33.81 -11.37 11.38
N GLU A 225 34.28 -11.25 10.14
CA GLU A 225 35.71 -11.12 9.78
C GLU A 225 35.86 -10.12 8.63
#